data_AF-A0A811ZZ50-F1
#
_entry.id   AF-A0A811ZZ50-F1
#
_cell.length_a   1.000
_cell.length_b   1.000
_cell.length_c   1.000
_cell.angle_alpha   90.00
_cell.angle_beta   90.00
_cell.angle_gamma   90.00
#
_symmetry.space_group_name_H-M   'P 1'
#
loop_
_entity.id
_entity.type
_entity.pdbx_description
1 polymer ?
#
loop_
_entity_poly.entity_id
_entity_poly.type
_entity_poly.pdbx_seq_one_letter_code
_entity_poly.pdbx_strand_id
1 'polypeptide(L)'
;MDDCNHLKDWQIQVVNSAISRATNPVSYKVTCVYGLYKSNRTADGRPLNEQELKTLKISGADEACWEYNNKFIRLAKGVCHTRIEESYGKQFADQFDFKKMFGEFDLQQILLKRLKISEKEKAIELLEKVRSHSKKRKNLSVTNVWLSEKKIREKDKPSNPNPEIQGRLIRRLNSMYLKKWNHAAAIAICQELKIPFPYSGWTTILHLCSGSIRDYLRIISEFWDTLNKPIEKFVKIHNINPVRQQKVIKRASVKRFNELERRPLFKVEGEPQLPLKQNSQKTPATSLASICERMGELFAEFQSYPSIGVTAESASLKVKIDELDDEMSDVINFAVMAGAILKNEKDYMTIGLHPILSPKFNISFRSPFYYPETIQTSDLTKLFKGSDKDAEKIKIGLLNDRLNRLSKFDINRKEQKVLFDM
;
A
#
# COMPACT_ATOMS: atom_id res chain seq x y z
N MET A 1 -1.53 15.88 12.19
CA MET A 1 -2.91 15.81 11.66
C MET A 1 -3.26 14.35 11.66
N ASP A 2 -4.03 13.95 12.67
CA ASP A 2 -4.05 12.58 13.13
C ASP A 2 -5.43 11.99 12.85
N ASP A 3 -5.45 10.78 12.30
CA ASP A 3 -6.68 10.02 12.15
C ASP A 3 -7.13 9.63 13.56
N CYS A 4 -8.22 10.26 14.02
CA CYS A 4 -8.74 10.05 15.37
C CYS A 4 -9.11 8.59 15.64
N ASN A 5 -9.35 7.83 14.57
CA ASN A 5 -9.71 6.41 14.59
C ASN A 5 -8.61 5.51 15.19
N HIS A 6 -7.39 6.00 15.35
CA HIS A 6 -6.29 5.26 15.98
C HIS A 6 -5.95 5.74 17.40
N LEU A 7 -6.60 6.81 17.86
CA LEU A 7 -6.38 7.33 19.20
C LEU A 7 -7.38 6.70 20.17
N LYS A 8 -6.88 6.20 21.30
CA LYS A 8 -7.70 5.81 22.45
C LYS A 8 -8.31 7.05 23.08
N ASP A 9 -9.45 6.91 23.75
CA ASP A 9 -10.17 8.03 24.37
C ASP A 9 -9.28 8.87 25.32
N TRP A 10 -8.42 8.21 26.10
CA TRP A 10 -7.47 8.91 26.98
C TRP A 10 -6.41 9.72 26.21
N GLN A 11 -6.00 9.27 25.01
CA GLN A 11 -5.05 10.02 24.17
C GLN A 11 -5.69 11.30 23.65
N ILE A 12 -6.97 11.23 23.26
CA ILE A 12 -7.77 12.41 22.86
C ILE A 12 -7.90 13.36 24.05
N GLN A 13 -8.18 12.84 25.25
CA GLN A 13 -8.26 13.65 26.47
C GLN A 13 -6.95 14.35 26.84
N VAL A 14 -5.81 13.68 26.67
CA VAL A 14 -4.48 14.29 26.87
C VAL A 14 -4.26 15.43 25.87
N VAL A 15 -4.58 15.20 24.60
CA VAL A 15 -4.48 16.22 23.54
C VAL A 15 -5.40 17.42 23.81
N ASN A 16 -6.64 17.17 24.26
CA ASN A 16 -7.57 18.23 24.67
C ASN A 16 -7.05 19.00 25.89
N SER A 17 -6.45 18.31 26.87
CA SER A 17 -5.84 18.94 28.04
C SER A 17 -4.70 19.86 27.64
N ALA A 18 -3.89 19.44 26.66
CA ALA A 18 -2.81 20.26 26.13
C ALA A 18 -3.35 21.54 25.48
N ILE A 19 -4.42 21.49 24.66
CA ILE A 19 -5.03 22.72 24.13
C ILE A 19 -5.47 23.64 25.26
N SER A 20 -6.26 23.08 26.19
CA SER A 20 -6.92 23.86 27.24
C SER A 20 -5.97 24.60 28.18
N ARG A 21 -4.73 24.10 28.30
CA ARG A 21 -3.72 24.59 29.25
C ARG A 21 -2.52 25.24 28.57
N ALA A 22 -2.49 25.29 27.24
CA ALA A 22 -1.37 25.86 26.53
C ALA A 22 -1.36 27.39 26.72
N THR A 23 -0.25 27.91 27.26
CA THR A 23 0.01 29.36 27.34
C THR A 23 0.33 29.97 25.98
N ASN A 24 0.89 29.17 25.07
CA ASN A 24 1.09 29.53 23.67
C ASN A 24 -0.02 28.92 22.80
N PRO A 25 -0.48 29.59 21.73
CA PRO A 25 -1.50 29.04 20.84
C PRO A 25 -1.06 27.71 20.24
N VAL A 26 -1.66 26.61 20.68
CA VAL A 26 -1.48 25.28 20.08
C VAL A 26 -2.71 24.99 19.24
N SER A 27 -2.52 24.84 17.94
CA SER A 27 -3.59 24.40 17.03
C SER A 27 -3.29 23.01 16.48
N TYR A 28 -4.29 22.13 16.51
CA TYR A 28 -4.25 20.89 15.77
C TYR A 28 -5.54 20.72 14.98
N LYS A 29 -5.45 19.95 13.88
CA LYS A 29 -6.61 19.53 13.10
C LYS A 29 -6.67 18.02 13.16
N VAL A 30 -7.83 17.51 13.56
CA VAL A 30 -8.14 16.07 13.63
C VAL A 30 -9.31 15.81 12.70
N THR A 31 -9.27 14.67 12.02
CA THR A 31 -10.36 14.22 11.15
C THR A 31 -10.89 12.91 11.66
N CYS A 32 -12.22 12.76 11.71
CA CYS A 32 -12.90 11.53 12.09
C CYS A 32 -14.08 11.27 11.17
N VAL A 33 -14.49 10.01 11.05
CA VAL A 33 -15.83 9.66 10.56
C VAL A 33 -16.80 9.86 11.73
N TYR A 34 -17.96 10.48 11.47
CA TYR A 34 -18.96 10.87 12.47
C TYR A 34 -19.15 9.82 13.58
N GLY A 35 -19.13 10.25 14.84
CA GLY A 35 -19.30 9.39 16.03
C GLY A 35 -18.02 8.83 16.66
N LEU A 36 -16.84 9.06 16.07
CA LEU A 36 -15.56 8.53 16.59
C LEU A 36 -14.66 9.56 17.30
N TYR A 37 -15.00 10.85 17.29
CA TYR A 37 -14.42 11.81 18.22
C TYR A 37 -15.18 11.71 19.56
N LYS A 38 -14.90 10.65 20.31
CA LYS A 38 -15.68 10.24 21.48
C LYS A 38 -15.59 11.20 22.67
N SER A 39 -14.61 12.10 22.70
CA SER A 39 -14.40 13.01 23.82
C SER A 39 -14.00 14.40 23.36
N ASN A 40 -14.88 15.38 23.58
CA ASN A 40 -14.51 16.80 23.63
C ASN A 40 -13.98 17.19 25.03
N ARG A 41 -13.73 16.21 25.91
CA ARG A 41 -13.26 16.45 27.27
C ARG A 41 -11.75 16.34 27.37
N THR A 42 -11.18 17.11 28.28
CA THR A 42 -9.81 17.00 28.81
C THR A 42 -9.70 15.80 29.77
N ALA A 43 -8.49 15.49 30.23
CA ALA A 43 -8.19 14.37 31.12
C ALA A 43 -8.76 14.55 32.54
N ASP A 44 -8.96 15.80 32.97
CA ASP A 44 -9.70 16.15 34.19
C ASP A 44 -11.22 16.24 33.97
N GLY A 45 -11.72 15.86 32.79
CA GLY A 45 -13.15 15.77 32.50
C GLY A 45 -13.83 17.06 32.08
N ARG A 46 -13.10 18.18 31.99
CA ARG A 46 -13.64 19.47 31.50
C ARG A 46 -13.96 19.40 30.00
N PRO A 47 -15.15 19.79 29.54
CA PRO A 47 -15.42 19.93 28.12
C PRO A 47 -14.66 21.13 27.52
N LEU A 48 -14.14 20.97 26.30
CA LEU A 48 -13.66 22.07 25.49
C LEU A 48 -14.85 22.92 24.99
N ASN A 49 -14.68 24.24 25.01
CA ASN A 49 -15.66 25.17 24.45
C ASN A 49 -15.46 25.36 22.93
N GLU A 50 -16.36 26.10 22.25
CA GLU A 50 -16.27 26.30 20.79
C GLU A 50 -15.05 27.11 20.34
N GLN A 51 -14.50 27.97 21.20
CA GLN A 51 -13.27 28.72 20.92
C GLN A 51 -12.04 27.79 20.96
N GLU A 52 -12.07 26.78 21.83
CA GLU A 52 -11.03 25.76 21.98
C GLU A 52 -11.19 24.63 20.94
N LEU A 53 -12.41 24.33 20.51
CA LEU A 53 -12.73 23.27 19.58
C LEU A 53 -13.78 23.70 18.54
N LYS A 54 -13.30 24.19 17.39
CA LYS A 54 -14.14 24.42 16.21
C LYS A 54 -14.41 23.09 15.50
N THR A 55 -15.67 22.62 15.53
CA THR A 55 -16.09 21.44 14.76
C THR A 55 -16.64 21.86 13.42
N LEU A 56 -15.97 21.44 12.34
CA LEU A 56 -16.45 21.63 10.98
C LEU A 56 -17.14 20.36 10.49
N LYS A 57 -18.45 20.44 10.27
CA LYS A 57 -19.22 19.34 9.67
C LYS A 57 -18.96 19.30 8.17
N ILE A 58 -18.59 18.12 7.68
CA ILE A 58 -18.48 17.87 6.24
C ILE A 58 -19.89 17.60 5.70
N SER A 59 -20.41 18.49 4.85
CA SER A 59 -21.73 18.35 4.22
C SER A 59 -21.82 17.08 3.35
N GLY A 60 -22.94 16.36 3.42
CA GLY A 60 -23.20 15.14 2.61
C GLY A 60 -22.82 13.81 3.28
N ALA A 61 -22.50 13.82 4.58
CA ALA A 61 -22.27 12.62 5.38
C ALA A 61 -23.55 12.00 5.97
N ASP A 62 -24.68 12.69 5.91
CA ASP A 62 -25.93 12.32 6.59
C ASP A 62 -26.84 11.36 5.80
N GLU A 63 -26.48 10.96 4.58
CA GLU A 63 -27.35 10.10 3.75
C GLU A 63 -26.78 8.69 3.51
N ALA A 64 -27.61 7.73 3.95
CA ALA A 64 -27.42 6.29 3.93
C ALA A 64 -27.12 5.73 2.53
N CYS A 65 -25.87 5.31 2.31
CA CYS A 65 -25.49 4.22 1.40
C CYS A 65 -24.04 3.82 1.71
N TRP A 66 -23.91 2.87 2.62
CA TRP A 66 -22.67 2.60 3.37
C TRP A 66 -21.81 1.50 2.73
N GLU A 67 -21.11 1.79 1.64
CA GLU A 67 -20.00 0.96 1.14
C GLU A 67 -18.63 1.59 1.51
N TYR A 68 -17.70 0.80 2.08
CA TYR A 68 -16.43 1.25 2.69
C TYR A 68 -15.58 2.18 1.79
N ASN A 69 -15.48 1.90 0.49
CA ASN A 69 -14.71 2.74 -0.45
C ASN A 69 -15.36 4.09 -0.74
N ASN A 70 -16.70 4.17 -0.72
CA ASN A 70 -17.40 5.44 -0.93
C ASN A 70 -17.27 6.36 0.30
N LYS A 71 -17.16 5.79 1.52
CA LYS A 71 -16.99 6.56 2.75
C LYS A 71 -15.67 7.34 2.76
N PHE A 72 -14.55 6.67 2.48
CA PHE A 72 -13.24 7.31 2.50
C PHE A 72 -13.12 8.41 1.43
N ILE A 73 -13.65 8.18 0.22
CA ILE A 73 -13.63 9.20 -0.84
C ILE A 73 -14.41 10.45 -0.44
N ARG A 74 -15.60 10.28 0.14
CA ARG A 74 -16.41 11.40 0.65
C ARG A 74 -15.66 12.16 1.73
N LEU A 75 -15.07 11.46 2.70
CA LEU A 75 -14.27 12.07 3.76
C LEU A 75 -13.07 12.84 3.21
N ALA A 76 -12.26 12.21 2.35
CA ALA A 76 -11.08 12.81 1.73
C ALA A 76 -11.42 14.07 0.91
N LYS A 77 -12.50 14.01 0.13
CA LYS A 77 -13.02 15.17 -0.61
C LYS A 77 -13.49 16.27 0.33
N GLY A 78 -14.28 15.93 1.35
CA GLY A 78 -14.80 16.88 2.32
C GLY A 78 -13.68 17.61 3.06
N VAL A 79 -12.67 16.88 3.53
CA VAL A 79 -11.52 17.46 4.22
C VAL A 79 -10.74 18.42 3.31
N CYS A 80 -10.52 18.05 2.05
CA CYS A 80 -9.89 18.95 1.08
C CYS A 80 -10.74 20.19 0.81
N HIS A 81 -12.05 20.01 0.58
CA HIS A 81 -12.99 21.09 0.29
C HIS A 81 -13.03 22.09 1.45
N THR A 82 -13.26 21.63 2.67
CA THR A 82 -13.26 22.47 3.89
C THR A 82 -11.93 23.21 4.06
N ARG A 83 -10.79 22.58 3.76
CA ARG A 83 -9.48 23.23 3.85
C ARG A 83 -9.32 24.34 2.82
N ILE A 84 -9.74 24.10 1.58
CA ILE A 84 -9.67 25.09 0.51
C ILE A 84 -10.63 26.24 0.83
N GLU A 85 -11.84 25.93 1.31
CA GLU A 85 -12.84 26.93 1.68
C GLU A 85 -12.33 27.84 2.80
N GLU A 86 -11.82 27.27 3.90
CA GLU A 86 -11.31 28.05 5.03
C GLU A 86 -10.08 28.90 4.68
N SER A 87 -9.23 28.47 3.74
CA SER A 87 -7.99 29.17 3.39
C SER A 87 -8.09 30.10 2.19
N TYR A 88 -9.00 29.84 1.25
CA TYR A 88 -9.08 30.56 -0.03
C TYR A 88 -10.51 30.98 -0.40
N GLY A 89 -11.53 30.44 0.27
CA GLY A 89 -12.94 30.75 0.02
C GLY A 89 -13.69 29.67 -0.78
N LYS A 90 -15.01 29.65 -0.58
CA LYS A 90 -15.93 28.64 -1.11
C LYS A 90 -15.86 28.45 -2.63
N GLN A 91 -15.68 29.53 -3.37
CA GLN A 91 -15.59 29.52 -4.84
C GLN A 91 -14.47 28.61 -5.39
N PHE A 92 -13.35 28.47 -4.67
CA PHE A 92 -12.25 27.57 -5.07
C PHE A 92 -12.48 26.15 -4.62
N ALA A 93 -13.09 25.98 -3.45
CA ALA A 93 -13.43 24.67 -2.89
C ALA A 93 -14.39 23.93 -3.83
N ASP A 94 -15.41 24.61 -4.35
CA ASP A 94 -16.40 24.04 -5.28
C ASP A 94 -15.81 23.65 -6.64
N GLN A 95 -14.67 24.22 -7.03
CA GLN A 95 -13.97 23.89 -8.27
C GLN A 95 -13.04 22.68 -8.14
N PHE A 96 -12.65 22.31 -6.91
CA PHE A 96 -11.71 21.22 -6.69
C PHE A 96 -12.35 19.85 -6.95
N ASP A 97 -11.88 19.16 -7.99
CA ASP A 97 -12.30 17.79 -8.29
C ASP A 97 -11.12 16.83 -8.39
N PHE A 98 -10.91 16.07 -7.30
CA PHE A 98 -9.89 15.03 -7.19
C PHE A 98 -9.91 14.02 -8.36
N LYS A 99 -11.09 13.58 -8.82
CA LYS A 99 -11.17 12.57 -9.89
C LYS A 99 -10.74 13.17 -11.23
N LYS A 100 -11.21 14.38 -11.55
CA LYS A 100 -10.80 15.08 -12.79
C LYS A 100 -9.32 15.44 -12.77
N MET A 101 -8.79 15.81 -11.61
CA MET A 101 -7.39 16.20 -11.46
C MET A 101 -6.43 15.05 -11.78
N PHE A 102 -6.69 13.84 -11.28
CA PHE A 102 -5.79 12.70 -11.45
C PHE A 102 -6.18 11.74 -12.58
N GLY A 103 -7.43 11.78 -13.06
CA GLY A 103 -7.91 10.91 -14.13
C GLY A 103 -7.99 9.43 -13.73
N GLU A 104 -8.52 8.63 -14.64
CA GLU A 104 -8.66 7.18 -14.46
C GLU A 104 -7.33 6.43 -14.59
N PHE A 105 -7.24 5.29 -13.91
CA PHE A 105 -6.08 4.40 -13.99
C PHE A 105 -6.35 3.25 -14.95
N ASP A 106 -5.75 3.30 -16.14
CA ASP A 106 -5.68 2.15 -17.05
C ASP A 106 -4.26 1.58 -17.10
N LEU A 107 -4.01 0.58 -16.25
CA LEU A 107 -2.72 -0.10 -16.15
C LEU A 107 -2.19 -0.58 -17.51
N GLN A 108 -3.05 -1.14 -18.37
CA GLN A 108 -2.61 -1.75 -19.63
C GLN A 108 -2.19 -0.68 -20.62
N GLN A 109 -2.99 0.39 -20.76
CA GLN A 109 -2.65 1.51 -21.63
C GLN A 109 -1.39 2.22 -21.16
N ILE A 110 -1.24 2.44 -19.85
CA ILE A 110 -0.07 3.14 -19.32
C ILE A 110 1.19 2.27 -19.45
N LEU A 111 1.11 0.98 -19.14
CA LEU A 111 2.22 0.04 -19.34
C LEU A 111 2.61 -0.05 -20.81
N LEU A 112 1.64 -0.14 -21.73
CA LEU A 112 1.91 -0.17 -23.16
C LEU A 112 2.64 1.09 -23.64
N LYS A 113 2.20 2.28 -23.18
CA LYS A 113 2.89 3.55 -23.48
C LYS A 113 4.32 3.56 -22.95
N ARG A 114 4.55 3.03 -21.74
CA ARG A 114 5.90 2.92 -21.15
C ARG A 114 6.81 1.98 -21.94
N LEU A 115 6.31 0.82 -22.33
CA LEU A 115 7.07 -0.15 -23.11
C LEU A 115 7.43 0.40 -24.50
N LYS A 116 6.52 1.13 -25.15
CA LYS A 116 6.78 1.75 -26.47
C LYS A 116 7.92 2.77 -26.46
N ILE A 117 8.19 3.39 -25.31
CA ILE A 117 9.27 4.37 -25.14
C ILE A 117 10.56 3.68 -24.66
N SER A 118 10.50 2.40 -24.29
CA SER A 118 11.65 1.67 -23.80
C SER A 118 12.53 1.20 -24.96
N GLU A 119 13.84 1.46 -24.84
CA GLU A 119 14.86 1.01 -25.80
C GLU A 119 15.35 -0.43 -25.53
N LYS A 120 14.72 -1.15 -24.59
CA LYS A 120 15.17 -2.49 -24.19
C LYS A 120 14.69 -3.53 -25.18
N GLU A 121 15.61 -4.37 -25.66
CA GLU A 121 15.32 -5.46 -26.61
C GLU A 121 14.15 -6.34 -26.15
N LYS A 122 14.19 -6.84 -24.90
CA LYS A 122 13.08 -7.62 -24.31
C LYS A 122 11.73 -6.89 -24.29
N ALA A 123 11.74 -5.55 -24.20
CA ALA A 123 10.50 -4.77 -24.26
C ALA A 123 9.96 -4.72 -25.70
N ILE A 124 10.84 -4.57 -26.69
CA ILE A 124 10.52 -4.60 -28.12
C ILE A 124 9.96 -5.98 -28.49
N GLU A 125 10.65 -7.06 -28.13
CA GLU A 125 10.20 -8.45 -28.34
C GLU A 125 8.81 -8.69 -27.74
N LEU A 126 8.57 -8.24 -26.50
CA LEU A 126 7.26 -8.37 -25.86
C LEU A 126 6.18 -7.62 -26.65
N LEU A 127 6.47 -6.41 -27.15
CA LEU A 127 5.51 -5.65 -27.95
C LEU A 127 5.23 -6.32 -29.31
N GLU A 128 6.23 -6.93 -29.95
CA GLU A 128 6.04 -7.69 -31.18
C GLU A 128 5.17 -8.93 -30.95
N LYS A 129 5.40 -9.66 -29.85
CA LYS A 129 4.56 -10.77 -29.44
C LYS A 129 3.13 -10.32 -29.15
N VAL A 130 2.93 -9.16 -28.50
CA VAL A 130 1.59 -8.60 -28.30
C VAL A 130 0.91 -8.28 -29.63
N ARG A 131 1.62 -7.69 -30.60
CA ARG A 131 1.09 -7.40 -31.94
C ARG A 131 0.72 -8.67 -32.72
N SER A 132 1.56 -9.71 -32.67
CA SER A 132 1.30 -10.97 -33.37
C SER A 132 0.08 -11.69 -32.77
N HIS A 133 -0.06 -11.65 -31.44
CA HIS A 133 -1.21 -12.20 -30.73
C HIS A 133 -2.49 -11.40 -30.94
N SER A 134 -2.43 -10.06 -31.03
CA SER A 134 -3.62 -9.24 -31.29
C SER A 134 -4.21 -9.46 -32.69
N LYS A 135 -3.37 -9.83 -33.68
CA LYS A 135 -3.83 -10.24 -35.01
C LYS A 135 -4.57 -11.58 -34.99
N LYS A 136 -4.15 -12.51 -34.12
CA LYS A 136 -4.71 -13.87 -34.01
C LYS A 136 -5.90 -13.98 -33.05
N ARG A 137 -5.98 -13.12 -32.03
CA ARG A 137 -7.02 -13.13 -30.99
C ARG A 137 -7.37 -11.69 -30.62
N LYS A 138 -8.66 -11.34 -30.71
CA LYS A 138 -9.14 -10.00 -30.31
C LYS A 138 -8.86 -9.74 -28.82
N ASN A 139 -8.24 -8.60 -28.52
CA ASN A 139 -8.12 -8.00 -27.18
C ASN A 139 -7.23 -8.74 -26.15
N LEU A 140 -6.05 -9.23 -26.54
CA LEU A 140 -5.04 -9.63 -25.58
C LEU A 140 -4.25 -8.42 -25.05
N SER A 141 -4.23 -8.27 -23.73
CA SER A 141 -3.46 -7.22 -23.05
C SER A 141 -1.99 -7.63 -22.90
N VAL A 142 -1.09 -6.65 -22.72
CA VAL A 142 0.37 -6.88 -22.56
C VAL A 142 0.65 -7.90 -21.46
N THR A 143 0.00 -7.73 -20.30
CA THR A 143 0.21 -8.62 -19.15
C THR A 143 -0.28 -10.04 -19.40
N ASN A 144 -1.38 -10.21 -20.15
CA ASN A 144 -1.90 -11.53 -20.49
C ASN A 144 -0.97 -12.27 -21.46
N VAL A 145 -0.38 -11.55 -22.42
CA VAL A 145 0.61 -12.14 -23.34
C VAL A 145 1.84 -12.58 -22.55
N TRP A 146 2.39 -11.69 -21.70
CA TRP A 146 3.56 -12.03 -20.88
C TRP A 146 3.30 -13.23 -19.95
N LEU A 147 2.14 -13.27 -19.26
CA LEU A 147 1.77 -14.39 -18.40
C LEU A 147 1.67 -15.72 -19.16
N SER A 148 1.19 -15.69 -20.41
CA SER A 148 1.09 -16.87 -21.27
C SER A 148 2.47 -17.34 -21.72
N GLU A 149 3.35 -16.42 -22.14
CA GLU A 149 4.72 -16.72 -22.56
C GLU A 149 5.55 -17.34 -21.43
N LYS A 150 5.39 -16.83 -20.21
CA LYS A 150 6.06 -17.33 -19.01
C LYS A 150 5.40 -18.58 -18.40
N LYS A 151 4.31 -19.10 -19.01
CA LYS A 151 3.54 -20.26 -18.53
C LYS A 151 3.06 -20.16 -17.08
N ILE A 152 2.90 -18.94 -16.58
CA ILE A 152 2.42 -18.69 -15.21
C ILE A 152 0.93 -19.09 -15.08
N ARG A 153 0.18 -19.08 -16.20
CA ARG A 153 -1.20 -19.59 -16.28
C ARG A 153 -1.38 -20.47 -17.52
N GLU A 154 -1.54 -21.77 -17.33
CA GLU A 154 -2.30 -22.59 -18.26
C GLU A 154 -3.77 -22.62 -17.84
N LYS A 155 -4.67 -22.70 -18.83
CA LYS A 155 -6.11 -22.45 -18.68
C LYS A 155 -6.81 -23.66 -18.05
N ASP A 156 -6.79 -23.77 -16.74
CA ASP A 156 -7.79 -24.59 -16.07
C ASP A 156 -9.10 -23.79 -16.08
N LYS A 157 -9.91 -24.01 -17.12
CA LYS A 157 -11.32 -23.62 -17.09
C LYS A 157 -11.96 -24.52 -16.02
N PRO A 158 -12.56 -23.97 -14.95
CA PRO A 158 -13.37 -24.81 -14.08
C PRO A 158 -14.49 -25.44 -14.91
N SER A 159 -14.52 -26.78 -14.96
CA SER A 159 -15.68 -27.55 -15.39
C SER A 159 -16.85 -27.21 -14.46
N ASN A 160 -17.97 -26.83 -15.05
CA ASN A 160 -19.02 -26.07 -14.38
C ASN A 160 -20.15 -27.01 -13.93
N PRO A 161 -20.60 -26.99 -12.66
CA PRO A 161 -21.95 -27.37 -12.31
C PRO A 161 -22.77 -26.12 -11.95
N ASN A 162 -23.81 -25.85 -12.77
CA ASN A 162 -24.94 -24.91 -12.60
C ASN A 162 -24.83 -23.48 -13.24
N PRO A 163 -25.68 -23.07 -14.22
CA PRO A 163 -25.25 -22.13 -15.27
C PRO A 163 -25.48 -20.61 -15.03
N GLU A 164 -26.51 -20.15 -14.31
CA GLU A 164 -26.92 -18.73 -14.41
C GLU A 164 -26.53 -17.82 -13.24
N ILE A 165 -26.82 -18.20 -11.99
CA ILE A 165 -26.53 -17.38 -10.80
C ILE A 165 -25.05 -17.50 -10.40
N GLN A 166 -24.48 -18.71 -10.48
CA GLN A 166 -23.06 -18.94 -10.25
C GLN A 166 -22.20 -18.36 -11.38
N GLY A 167 -22.67 -18.37 -12.63
CA GLY A 167 -21.90 -17.90 -13.78
C GLY A 167 -21.51 -16.41 -13.68
N ARG A 168 -22.36 -15.54 -13.13
CA ARG A 168 -22.01 -14.11 -12.92
C ARG A 168 -21.04 -13.92 -11.76
N LEU A 169 -21.24 -14.64 -10.65
CA LEU A 169 -20.36 -14.58 -9.47
C LEU A 169 -18.97 -15.14 -9.79
N ILE A 170 -18.90 -16.30 -10.45
CA ILE A 170 -17.67 -16.91 -10.95
C ILE A 170 -16.98 -15.99 -11.96
N ARG A 171 -17.72 -15.36 -12.89
CA ARG A 171 -17.14 -14.34 -13.79
C ARG A 171 -16.57 -13.14 -13.03
N ARG A 172 -17.25 -12.67 -11.98
CA ARG A 172 -16.79 -11.56 -11.14
C ARG A 172 -15.54 -11.94 -10.33
N LEU A 173 -15.54 -13.12 -9.71
CA LEU A 173 -14.40 -13.67 -8.98
C LEU A 173 -13.20 -13.90 -9.90
N ASN A 174 -13.43 -14.49 -11.08
CA ASN A 174 -12.42 -14.66 -12.11
C ASN A 174 -11.91 -13.31 -12.61
N SER A 175 -12.77 -12.30 -12.81
CA SER A 175 -12.34 -10.95 -13.19
C SER A 175 -11.47 -10.30 -12.12
N MET A 176 -11.82 -10.44 -10.83
CA MET A 176 -11.00 -9.93 -9.73
C MET A 176 -9.65 -10.66 -9.65
N TYR A 177 -9.66 -11.98 -9.75
CA TYR A 177 -8.47 -12.82 -9.79
C TYR A 177 -7.55 -12.45 -10.98
N LEU A 178 -8.11 -12.31 -12.17
CA LEU A 178 -7.41 -11.87 -13.38
C LEU A 178 -6.79 -10.48 -13.21
N LYS A 179 -7.52 -9.55 -12.58
CA LYS A 179 -7.01 -8.20 -12.32
C LYS A 179 -5.81 -8.22 -11.37
N LYS A 180 -5.76 -9.14 -10.39
CA LYS A 180 -4.61 -9.30 -9.49
C LYS A 180 -3.38 -9.79 -10.24
N TRP A 181 -3.52 -10.88 -10.99
CA TRP A 181 -2.46 -11.42 -11.83
C TRP A 181 -1.95 -10.41 -12.86
N ASN A 182 -2.84 -9.66 -13.51
CA ASN A 182 -2.43 -8.62 -14.44
C ASN A 182 -1.66 -7.49 -13.75
N HIS A 183 -2.03 -7.13 -12.53
CA HIS A 183 -1.34 -6.10 -11.77
C HIS A 183 0.06 -6.56 -11.35
N ALA A 184 0.15 -7.77 -10.79
CA ALA A 184 1.39 -8.39 -10.40
C ALA A 184 2.32 -8.62 -11.61
N ALA A 185 1.79 -9.11 -12.73
CA ALA A 185 2.54 -9.25 -13.98
C ALA A 185 3.09 -7.92 -14.47
N ALA A 186 2.33 -6.82 -14.36
CA ALA A 186 2.84 -5.51 -14.73
C ALA A 186 4.02 -5.06 -13.86
N ILE A 187 4.01 -5.38 -12.56
CA ILE A 187 5.15 -5.12 -11.65
C ILE A 187 6.35 -5.99 -12.04
N ALA A 188 6.14 -7.30 -12.23
CA ALA A 188 7.18 -8.23 -12.64
C ALA A 188 7.83 -7.84 -13.98
N ILE A 189 7.01 -7.45 -14.97
CA ILE A 189 7.49 -6.90 -16.26
C ILE A 189 8.34 -5.66 -16.01
N CYS A 190 7.86 -4.72 -15.20
CA CYS A 190 8.59 -3.51 -14.88
C CYS A 190 9.95 -3.81 -14.20
N GLN A 191 10.00 -4.76 -13.28
CA GLN A 191 11.24 -5.18 -12.62
C GLN A 191 12.19 -5.91 -13.58
N GLU A 192 11.72 -6.91 -14.34
CA GLU A 192 12.51 -7.66 -15.32
C GLU A 192 13.12 -6.72 -16.37
N LEU A 193 12.34 -5.75 -16.82
CA LEU A 193 12.76 -4.73 -17.77
C LEU A 193 13.38 -3.51 -17.10
N LYS A 194 13.65 -3.50 -15.78
CA LYS A 194 14.11 -2.34 -14.99
C LYS A 194 13.52 -0.99 -15.45
N ILE A 195 12.21 -0.95 -15.66
CA ILE A 195 11.45 0.28 -15.94
C ILE A 195 10.56 0.62 -14.73
N PRO A 196 10.36 1.91 -14.41
CA PRO A 196 9.53 2.28 -13.26
C PRO A 196 8.05 1.89 -13.42
N PHE A 197 7.45 1.24 -12.42
CA PHE A 197 6.02 0.91 -12.44
C PHE A 197 5.13 2.17 -12.37
N PRO A 198 4.07 2.30 -13.18
CA PRO A 198 3.30 3.52 -13.28
C PRO A 198 2.27 3.68 -12.13
N TYR A 199 2.67 4.29 -11.03
CA TYR A 199 1.74 4.77 -10.00
C TYR A 199 1.04 6.04 -10.47
N SER A 200 -0.25 5.96 -10.82
CA SER A 200 -1.04 7.11 -11.29
C SER A 200 -2.55 6.85 -11.21
N GLY A 201 -3.33 7.91 -11.35
CA GLY A 201 -4.78 7.88 -11.31
C GLY A 201 -5.34 7.98 -9.89
N TRP A 202 -6.58 8.47 -9.81
CA TRP A 202 -7.22 8.76 -8.52
C TRP A 202 -7.43 7.49 -7.68
N THR A 203 -7.73 6.34 -8.30
CA THR A 203 -7.90 5.06 -7.60
C THR A 203 -6.62 4.58 -6.93
N THR A 204 -5.47 4.74 -7.61
CA THR A 204 -4.16 4.39 -7.05
C THR A 204 -3.87 5.20 -5.80
N ILE A 205 -4.10 6.52 -5.83
CA ILE A 205 -3.89 7.39 -4.66
C ILE A 205 -4.73 6.90 -3.48
N LEU A 206 -6.02 6.61 -3.69
CA LEU A 206 -6.88 6.11 -2.61
C LEU A 206 -6.41 4.77 -2.04
N HIS A 207 -5.94 3.86 -2.88
CA HIS A 207 -5.39 2.58 -2.43
C HIS A 207 -4.11 2.78 -1.60
N LEU A 208 -3.21 3.67 -2.04
CA LEU A 208 -1.99 4.01 -1.31
C LEU A 208 -2.29 4.58 0.09
N CYS A 209 -3.39 5.31 0.24
CA CYS A 209 -3.80 5.87 1.52
C CYS A 209 -4.36 4.82 2.49
N SER A 210 -4.83 3.67 1.99
CA SER A 210 -5.42 2.60 2.80
C SER A 210 -6.48 3.07 3.81
N GLY A 211 -7.24 4.12 3.47
CA GLY A 211 -8.24 4.73 4.37
C GLY A 211 -7.72 5.80 5.33
N SER A 212 -6.43 6.14 5.30
CA SER A 212 -5.84 7.21 6.11
C SER A 212 -5.97 8.57 5.43
N ILE A 213 -6.60 9.53 6.11
CA ILE A 213 -6.71 10.91 5.63
C ILE A 213 -5.37 11.62 5.71
N ARG A 214 -4.54 11.30 6.71
CA ARG A 214 -3.18 11.82 6.85
C ARG A 214 -2.35 11.52 5.60
N ASP A 215 -2.37 10.27 5.15
CA ASP A 215 -1.61 9.83 3.97
C ASP A 215 -2.16 10.44 2.67
N TYR A 216 -3.48 10.57 2.56
CA TYR A 216 -4.12 11.30 1.46
C TYR A 216 -3.65 12.74 1.38
N LEU A 217 -3.74 13.49 2.48
CA LEU A 217 -3.30 14.89 2.52
C LEU A 217 -1.80 15.04 2.30
N ARG A 218 -0.98 14.08 2.74
CA ARG A 218 0.46 14.06 2.42
C ARG A 218 0.66 14.00 0.91
N ILE A 219 -0.01 13.08 0.22
CA ILE A 219 0.09 12.98 -1.25
C ILE A 219 -0.39 14.27 -1.93
N ILE A 220 -1.54 14.81 -1.51
CA ILE A 220 -2.07 16.07 -2.07
C ILE A 220 -1.13 17.25 -1.83
N SER A 221 -0.51 17.35 -0.65
CA SER A 221 0.49 18.38 -0.33
C SER A 221 1.71 18.27 -1.24
N GLU A 222 2.20 17.05 -1.49
CA GLU A 222 3.32 16.88 -2.43
C GLU A 222 2.94 17.31 -3.85
N PHE A 223 1.68 17.10 -4.28
CA PHE A 223 1.19 17.61 -5.55
C PHE A 223 1.13 19.13 -5.56
N TRP A 224 0.59 19.75 -4.50
CA TRP A 224 0.55 21.20 -4.35
C TRP A 224 1.95 21.82 -4.47
N ASP A 225 2.89 21.34 -3.67
CA ASP A 225 4.27 21.84 -3.63
C ASP A 225 4.99 21.63 -4.97
N THR A 226 4.79 20.46 -5.59
CA THR A 226 5.48 20.11 -6.85
C THR A 226 4.85 20.81 -8.06
N LEU A 227 3.55 21.13 -8.00
CA LEU A 227 2.88 21.89 -9.06
C LEU A 227 3.19 23.38 -8.94
N ASN A 228 3.38 23.88 -7.72
CA ASN A 228 3.71 25.27 -7.39
C ASN A 228 2.88 26.26 -8.19
N LYS A 229 1.55 26.08 -8.15
CA LYS A 229 0.59 26.93 -8.85
C LYS A 229 -0.26 27.71 -7.85
N PRO A 230 -0.67 28.94 -8.17
CA PRO A 230 -1.73 29.63 -7.44
C PRO A 230 -3.01 28.78 -7.35
N ILE A 231 -3.80 28.98 -6.28
CA ILE A 231 -4.99 28.16 -5.99
C ILE A 231 -5.97 28.15 -7.17
N GLU A 232 -6.15 29.30 -7.83
CA GLU A 232 -7.02 29.51 -8.99
C GLU A 232 -6.69 28.55 -10.13
N LYS A 233 -5.39 28.29 -10.33
CA LYS A 233 -4.89 27.38 -11.36
C LYS A 233 -4.86 25.94 -10.87
N PHE A 234 -4.61 25.71 -9.58
CA PHE A 234 -4.49 24.38 -9.01
C PHE A 234 -5.82 23.62 -8.99
N VAL A 235 -6.90 24.26 -8.50
CA VAL A 235 -8.22 23.59 -8.37
C VAL A 235 -8.85 23.24 -9.73
N LYS A 236 -8.43 23.96 -10.79
CA LYS A 236 -8.89 23.73 -12.18
C LYS A 236 -8.03 22.74 -12.96
N ILE A 237 -7.00 22.14 -12.36
CA ILE A 237 -6.16 21.18 -13.09
C ILE A 237 -7.00 19.95 -13.45
N HIS A 238 -6.91 19.55 -14.72
CA HIS A 238 -7.50 18.32 -15.21
C HIS A 238 -6.40 17.42 -15.78
N ASN A 239 -6.45 16.16 -15.38
CA ASN A 239 -5.62 15.08 -15.91
C ASN A 239 -4.11 15.38 -15.86
N ILE A 240 -3.55 15.49 -14.65
CA ILE A 240 -2.10 15.60 -14.46
C ILE A 240 -1.41 14.47 -15.21
N ASN A 241 -0.35 14.77 -15.97
CA ASN A 241 0.40 13.76 -16.70
C ASN A 241 0.82 12.58 -15.79
N PRO A 242 0.55 11.30 -16.16
CA PRO A 242 0.87 10.13 -15.35
C PRO A 242 2.35 10.02 -14.92
N VAL A 243 3.29 10.47 -15.76
CA VAL A 243 4.73 10.50 -15.44
C VAL A 243 4.98 11.46 -14.27
N ARG A 244 4.31 12.62 -14.25
CA ARG A 244 4.40 13.58 -13.16
C ARG A 244 3.72 13.04 -11.90
N GLN A 245 2.56 12.41 -12.03
CA GLN A 245 1.89 11.77 -10.91
C GLN A 245 2.79 10.74 -10.21
N GLN A 246 3.42 9.86 -11.00
CA GLN A 246 4.33 8.85 -10.49
C GLN A 246 5.51 9.45 -9.72
N LYS A 247 6.12 10.52 -10.24
CA LYS A 247 7.24 11.20 -9.56
C LYS A 247 6.80 11.74 -8.19
N VAL A 248 5.65 12.41 -8.13
CA VAL A 248 5.11 12.99 -6.89
C VAL A 248 4.74 11.90 -5.89
N ILE A 249 4.02 10.86 -6.33
CA ILE A 249 3.64 9.72 -5.48
C ILE A 249 4.87 9.02 -4.91
N LYS A 250 5.90 8.80 -5.73
CA LYS A 250 7.17 8.21 -5.24
C LYS A 250 7.86 9.12 -4.23
N ARG A 251 7.86 10.43 -4.44
CA ARG A 251 8.40 11.40 -3.46
C ARG A 251 7.64 11.35 -2.13
N ALA A 252 6.31 11.30 -2.17
CA ALA A 252 5.47 11.16 -0.98
C ALA A 252 5.80 9.87 -0.20
N SER A 253 5.96 8.76 -0.92
CA SER A 253 6.34 7.46 -0.37
C SER A 253 7.72 7.49 0.30
N VAL A 254 8.71 8.11 -0.35
CA VAL A 254 10.07 8.26 0.20
C VAL A 254 10.09 9.16 1.43
N LYS A 255 9.37 10.30 1.40
CA LYS A 255 9.23 11.17 2.57
C LYS A 255 8.60 10.42 3.75
N ARG A 256 7.52 9.68 3.51
CA ARG A 256 6.89 8.84 4.52
C ARG A 256 7.84 7.81 5.11
N PHE A 257 8.63 7.13 4.28
CA PHE A 257 9.65 6.21 4.76
C PHE A 257 10.72 6.91 5.62
N ASN A 258 11.13 8.12 5.23
CA ASN A 258 12.15 8.87 5.97
C ASN A 258 11.67 9.39 7.33
N GLU A 259 10.36 9.52 7.53
CA GLU A 259 9.74 9.87 8.82
C GLU A 259 9.67 8.69 9.81
N LEU A 260 9.99 7.46 9.38
CA LEU A 260 9.95 6.29 10.27
C LEU A 260 11.04 6.38 11.34
N GLU A 261 10.74 5.87 12.53
CA GLU A 261 11.68 5.80 13.65
C GLU A 261 12.94 5.01 13.26
N ARG A 262 14.10 5.65 13.43
CA ARG A 262 15.42 5.09 13.13
C ARG A 262 16.18 4.68 14.38
N ARG A 263 15.67 5.06 15.56
CA ARG A 263 16.24 4.60 16.82
C ARG A 263 16.06 3.07 16.95
N PRO A 264 16.99 2.40 17.64
CA PRO A 264 16.83 1.03 18.10
C PRO A 264 15.46 0.80 18.74
N LEU A 265 14.70 -0.19 18.27
CA LEU A 265 13.48 -0.63 18.97
C LEU A 265 13.81 -1.52 20.16
N PHE A 266 15.00 -2.12 20.16
CA PHE A 266 15.47 -3.07 21.16
C PHE A 266 16.64 -2.50 21.93
N LYS A 267 16.66 -2.71 23.24
CA LYS A 267 17.85 -2.49 24.06
C LYS A 267 18.82 -3.63 23.78
N VAL A 268 20.06 -3.32 23.43
CA VAL A 268 21.14 -4.30 23.47
C VAL A 268 21.48 -4.47 24.95
N GLU A 269 21.26 -5.66 25.51
CA GLU A 269 21.64 -5.94 26.90
C GLU A 269 23.15 -5.71 27.07
N GLY A 270 23.53 -4.88 28.06
CA GLY A 270 24.92 -4.65 28.45
C GLY A 270 25.63 -3.42 27.87
N GLU A 271 25.02 -2.61 27.00
CA GLU A 271 25.65 -1.37 26.51
C GLU A 271 25.10 -0.11 27.20
N PRO A 272 25.94 0.72 27.84
CA PRO A 272 25.52 2.02 28.36
C PRO A 272 25.08 2.93 27.20
N GLN A 273 24.04 3.75 27.44
CA GLN A 273 23.56 4.77 26.50
C GLN A 273 24.65 5.82 26.24
N LEU A 274 25.55 5.56 25.29
CA LEU A 274 26.46 6.56 24.77
C LEU A 274 25.78 7.29 23.59
N PRO A 275 25.94 8.63 23.49
CA PRO A 275 25.44 9.38 22.36
C PRO A 275 26.10 8.89 21.07
N LEU A 276 25.27 8.64 20.06
CA LEU A 276 25.59 8.18 18.70
C LEU A 276 26.96 8.67 18.18
N LYS A 277 27.99 7.83 18.31
CA LYS A 277 29.19 7.93 17.46
C LYS A 277 28.97 7.06 16.24
N GLN A 278 28.97 7.68 15.07
CA GLN A 278 28.59 7.11 13.77
C GLN A 278 29.48 5.95 13.24
N ASN A 279 30.50 5.49 13.98
CA ASN A 279 31.55 4.63 13.41
C ASN A 279 31.92 3.42 14.28
N SER A 280 30.97 2.57 14.66
CA SER A 280 31.31 1.24 15.19
C SER A 280 30.41 0.14 14.63
N GLN A 281 31.03 -0.74 13.85
CA GLN A 281 30.48 -1.97 13.27
C GLN A 281 30.14 -3.02 14.34
N LYS A 282 29.14 -2.78 15.18
CA LYS A 282 28.53 -3.82 16.03
C LYS A 282 27.02 -3.75 15.87
N THR A 283 26.48 -4.88 15.40
CA THR A 283 25.07 -5.25 15.20
C THR A 283 24.09 -4.08 14.99
N PRO A 284 23.55 -3.87 13.77
CA PRO A 284 22.61 -2.78 13.55
C PRO A 284 21.41 -3.00 14.43
N ALA A 285 21.23 -2.10 15.40
CA ALA A 285 20.06 -2.10 16.22
C ALA A 285 18.82 -1.98 15.33
N THR A 286 17.93 -2.96 15.39
CA THR A 286 16.82 -3.03 14.46
C THR A 286 15.82 -1.91 14.77
N SER A 287 15.66 -0.99 13.82
CA SER A 287 14.73 0.14 13.84
C SER A 287 13.48 -0.17 13.02
N LEU A 288 12.43 0.63 13.17
CA LEU A 288 11.23 0.50 12.35
C LEU A 288 11.53 0.70 10.86
N ALA A 289 12.41 1.66 10.53
CA ALA A 289 12.85 1.89 9.16
C ALA A 289 13.52 0.65 8.55
N SER A 290 14.42 -0.02 9.29
CA SER A 290 15.08 -1.24 8.82
C SER A 290 14.11 -2.43 8.67
N ILE A 291 13.12 -2.56 9.55
CA ILE A 291 12.08 -3.60 9.41
C ILE A 291 11.32 -3.38 8.10
N CYS A 292 10.87 -2.15 7.86
CA CYS A 292 10.14 -1.82 6.64
C CYS A 292 10.99 -1.98 5.36
N GLU A 293 12.29 -1.71 5.44
CA GLU A 293 13.22 -1.93 4.33
C GLU A 293 13.37 -3.41 4.00
N ARG A 294 13.64 -4.25 5.01
CA ARG A 294 13.75 -5.71 4.87
C ARG A 294 12.47 -6.32 4.29
N MET A 295 11.30 -5.92 4.79
CA MET A 295 10.01 -6.36 4.26
C MET A 295 9.77 -5.87 2.83
N GLY A 296 10.13 -4.62 2.52
CA GLY A 296 9.92 -4.02 1.22
C GLY A 296 10.73 -4.70 0.12
N GLU A 297 11.99 -5.01 0.41
CA GLU A 297 12.86 -5.80 -0.46
C GLU A 297 12.31 -7.21 -0.66
N LEU A 298 11.95 -7.91 0.42
CA LEU A 298 11.37 -9.25 0.36
C LEU A 298 10.12 -9.30 -0.51
N PHE A 299 9.20 -8.36 -0.32
CA PHE A 299 7.96 -8.31 -1.10
C PHE A 299 8.17 -7.92 -2.55
N ALA A 300 9.19 -7.10 -2.84
CA ALA A 300 9.60 -6.81 -4.20
C ALA A 300 10.08 -8.06 -4.92
N GLU A 301 10.86 -8.90 -4.24
CA GLU A 301 11.32 -10.18 -4.78
C GLU A 301 10.20 -11.22 -4.90
N PHE A 302 9.22 -11.23 -4.00
CA PHE A 302 8.09 -12.14 -4.18
C PHE A 302 7.20 -11.78 -5.38
N GLN A 303 7.15 -10.51 -5.75
CA GLN A 303 6.38 -10.00 -6.89
C GLN A 303 7.20 -9.94 -8.19
N SER A 304 8.46 -10.36 -8.14
CA SER A 304 9.33 -10.47 -9.31
C SER A 304 9.17 -11.83 -9.99
N TYR A 305 9.60 -11.92 -11.26
CA TYR A 305 9.74 -13.21 -11.93
C TYR A 305 11.07 -13.85 -11.51
N PRO A 306 11.12 -15.15 -11.15
CA PRO A 306 10.05 -16.16 -11.29
C PRO A 306 9.12 -16.34 -10.07
N SER A 307 9.36 -15.68 -8.94
CA SER A 307 8.61 -15.82 -7.68
C SER A 307 7.09 -15.62 -7.79
N ILE A 308 6.66 -14.71 -8.67
CA ILE A 308 5.25 -14.47 -8.98
C ILE A 308 4.55 -15.69 -9.58
N GLY A 309 5.30 -16.66 -10.13
CA GLY A 309 4.74 -17.90 -10.66
C GLY A 309 3.95 -18.73 -9.65
N VAL A 310 4.21 -18.53 -8.35
CA VAL A 310 3.52 -19.23 -7.25
C VAL A 310 2.26 -18.48 -6.82
N THR A 311 2.37 -17.18 -6.51
CA THR A 311 1.23 -16.34 -6.10
C THR A 311 1.31 -14.94 -6.72
N ALA A 312 0.14 -14.38 -7.04
CA ALA A 312 0.03 -13.04 -7.63
C ALA A 312 0.37 -11.91 -6.64
N GLU A 313 0.07 -12.09 -5.36
CA GLU A 313 0.27 -11.06 -4.33
C GLU A 313 0.85 -11.75 -3.10
N SER A 314 1.86 -11.14 -2.49
CA SER A 314 2.50 -11.62 -1.26
C SER A 314 3.21 -10.48 -0.55
N ALA A 315 2.63 -9.28 -0.62
CA ALA A 315 3.08 -8.12 0.14
C ALA A 315 2.74 -8.22 1.64
N SER A 316 2.58 -9.45 2.16
CA SER A 316 2.35 -9.74 3.55
C SER A 316 2.89 -11.11 3.96
N LEU A 317 3.17 -11.23 5.25
CA LEU A 317 3.59 -12.43 5.95
C LEU A 317 2.45 -12.89 6.87
N LYS A 318 2.27 -14.20 7.02
CA LYS A 318 1.30 -14.83 7.91
C LYS A 318 2.05 -15.67 8.96
N VAL A 319 1.78 -15.38 10.23
CA VAL A 319 2.37 -16.06 11.39
C VAL A 319 1.26 -16.48 12.35
N LYS A 320 1.48 -17.53 13.13
CA LYS A 320 0.53 -17.95 14.17
C LYS A 320 0.64 -17.06 15.40
N ILE A 321 -0.50 -16.76 16.05
CA ILE A 321 -0.53 -15.81 17.17
C ILE A 321 -0.02 -16.44 18.47
N ASP A 322 -0.38 -17.69 18.73
CA ASP A 322 0.01 -18.44 19.93
C ASP A 322 1.51 -18.70 20.05
N GLU A 323 2.23 -18.60 18.92
CA GLU A 323 3.69 -18.74 18.87
C GLU A 323 4.43 -17.39 19.04
N LEU A 324 3.75 -16.25 19.08
CA LEU A 324 4.36 -14.92 19.26
C LEU A 324 4.54 -14.60 20.74
N ASP A 325 5.75 -14.14 21.10
CA ASP A 325 5.99 -13.55 22.42
C ASP A 325 5.43 -12.12 22.53
N ASP A 326 5.35 -11.63 23.78
CA ASP A 326 4.83 -10.29 24.08
C ASP A 326 5.66 -9.18 23.42
N GLU A 327 6.99 -9.36 23.36
CA GLU A 327 7.90 -8.37 22.78
C GLU A 327 7.69 -8.21 21.27
N MET A 328 7.55 -9.31 20.52
CA MET A 328 7.23 -9.29 19.09
C MET A 328 5.85 -8.68 18.84
N SER A 329 4.88 -9.01 19.69
CA SER A 329 3.54 -8.42 19.62
C SER A 329 3.60 -6.90 19.80
N ASP A 330 4.39 -6.41 20.75
CA ASP A 330 4.60 -4.97 20.98
C ASP A 330 5.29 -4.27 19.82
N VAL A 331 6.30 -4.89 19.20
CA VAL A 331 6.97 -4.34 18.01
C VAL A 331 6.00 -4.18 16.85
N ILE A 332 5.19 -5.21 16.60
CA ILE A 332 4.17 -5.18 15.55
C ILE A 332 3.13 -4.10 15.86
N ASN A 333 2.64 -4.04 17.10
CA ASN A 333 1.70 -3.01 17.54
C ASN A 333 2.26 -1.60 17.36
N PHE A 334 3.51 -1.38 17.75
CA PHE A 334 4.21 -0.11 17.57
C PHE A 334 4.30 0.27 16.08
N ALA A 335 4.72 -0.66 15.23
CA ALA A 335 4.82 -0.44 13.79
C ALA A 335 3.46 -0.13 13.12
N VAL A 336 2.37 -0.74 13.62
CA VAL A 336 0.99 -0.44 13.19
C VAL A 336 0.57 0.96 13.64
N MET A 337 0.79 1.32 14.91
CA MET A 337 0.49 2.66 15.43
C MET A 337 1.28 3.75 14.71
N ALA A 338 2.54 3.44 14.35
CA ALA A 338 3.38 4.31 13.55
C ALA A 338 2.91 4.41 12.09
N GLY A 339 1.95 3.60 11.65
CA GLY A 339 1.40 3.57 10.29
C GLY A 339 2.40 3.08 9.24
N ALA A 340 3.30 2.17 9.64
CA ALA A 340 4.35 1.62 8.78
C ALA A 340 3.96 0.25 8.22
N ILE A 341 3.24 -0.54 9.03
CA ILE A 341 2.69 -1.84 8.65
C ILE A 341 1.18 -1.87 8.91
N LEU A 342 0.48 -2.76 8.20
CA LEU A 342 -0.90 -3.13 8.48
C LEU A 342 -0.90 -4.53 9.10
N LYS A 343 -1.82 -4.76 10.05
CA LYS A 343 -2.07 -6.09 10.61
C LYS A 343 -3.54 -6.50 10.51
N ASN A 344 -3.79 -7.79 10.40
CA ASN A 344 -5.11 -8.40 10.55
C ASN A 344 -4.98 -9.66 11.41
N GLU A 345 -5.91 -9.84 12.36
CA GLU A 345 -5.84 -10.87 13.41
C GLU A 345 -7.05 -11.81 13.33
N LYS A 346 -6.77 -13.12 13.34
CA LYS A 346 -7.70 -14.23 13.60
C LYS A 346 -6.92 -15.30 14.40
N ASP A 347 -6.96 -16.57 14.01
CA ASP A 347 -6.04 -17.60 14.52
C ASP A 347 -4.59 -17.37 14.04
N TYR A 348 -4.43 -16.51 13.03
CA TYR A 348 -3.15 -16.08 12.48
C TYR A 348 -3.11 -14.57 12.40
N MET A 349 -1.92 -14.01 12.59
CA MET A 349 -1.64 -12.61 12.32
C MET A 349 -1.06 -12.49 10.91
N THR A 350 -1.68 -11.64 10.09
CA THR A 350 -1.14 -11.27 8.78
C THR A 350 -0.57 -9.86 8.85
N ILE A 351 0.69 -9.70 8.44
CA ILE A 351 1.46 -8.46 8.56
C ILE A 351 1.93 -8.03 7.17
N GLY A 352 1.55 -6.84 6.74
CA GLY A 352 1.96 -6.29 5.43
C GLY A 352 2.51 -4.87 5.55
N LEU A 353 3.23 -4.40 4.53
CA LEU A 353 3.65 -3.00 4.48
C LEU A 353 2.44 -2.09 4.22
N HIS A 354 2.46 -0.90 4.82
CA HIS A 354 1.45 0.11 4.50
C HIS A 354 1.54 0.50 3.02
N PRO A 355 0.43 0.51 2.25
CA PRO A 355 0.46 0.74 0.80
C PRO A 355 1.14 2.04 0.36
N ILE A 356 1.15 3.09 1.19
CA ILE A 356 1.89 4.33 0.90
C ILE A 356 3.40 4.09 0.68
N LEU A 357 3.96 3.02 1.23
CA LEU A 357 5.37 2.65 1.06
C LEU A 357 5.61 1.86 -0.24
N SER A 358 4.55 1.34 -0.88
CA SER A 358 4.68 0.51 -2.09
C SER A 358 5.48 1.18 -3.22
N PRO A 359 5.31 2.49 -3.53
CA PRO A 359 6.08 3.16 -4.57
C PRO A 359 7.59 3.28 -4.29
N LYS A 360 8.03 3.31 -3.02
CA LYS A 360 9.45 3.29 -2.67
C LYS A 360 10.08 1.97 -3.08
N PHE A 361 9.40 0.86 -2.79
CA PHE A 361 9.91 -0.50 -3.03
C PHE A 361 9.49 -1.09 -4.39
N ASN A 362 8.76 -0.33 -5.21
CA ASN A 362 8.25 -0.76 -6.51
C ASN A 362 7.41 -2.05 -6.42
N ILE A 363 6.57 -2.16 -5.39
CA ILE A 363 5.65 -3.28 -5.16
C ILE A 363 4.19 -2.87 -5.41
N SER A 364 3.28 -3.83 -5.39
CA SER A 364 1.86 -3.56 -5.56
C SER A 364 1.32 -2.63 -4.49
N PHE A 365 0.41 -1.74 -4.91
CA PHE A 365 -0.35 -0.87 -4.01
C PHE A 365 -1.70 -1.46 -3.60
N ARG A 366 -2.02 -2.69 -4.05
CA ARG A 366 -3.24 -3.39 -3.66
C ARG A 366 -3.11 -3.92 -2.23
N SER A 367 -4.25 -4.30 -1.64
CA SER A 367 -4.29 -4.81 -0.27
C SER A 367 -3.23 -5.91 -0.09
N PRO A 368 -2.30 -5.77 0.87
CA PRO A 368 -1.18 -6.68 1.00
C PRO A 368 -1.61 -8.10 1.40
N PHE A 369 -2.84 -8.28 1.90
CA PHE A 369 -3.32 -9.49 2.57
C PHE A 369 -3.89 -10.57 1.65
N TYR A 370 -3.79 -10.41 0.33
CA TYR A 370 -4.14 -11.48 -0.59
C TYR A 370 -2.97 -12.45 -0.73
N TYR A 371 -3.19 -13.72 -0.33
CA TYR A 371 -2.20 -14.81 -0.39
C TYR A 371 -0.90 -14.52 0.37
N PRO A 372 -0.97 -14.30 1.69
CA PRO A 372 0.21 -14.03 2.50
C PRO A 372 1.19 -15.21 2.47
N GLU A 373 2.49 -14.91 2.55
CA GLU A 373 3.52 -15.94 2.70
C GLU A 373 3.54 -16.43 4.15
N THR A 374 3.43 -17.73 4.36
CA THR A 374 3.47 -18.28 5.73
C THR A 374 4.91 -18.31 6.21
N ILE A 375 5.15 -17.79 7.41
CA ILE A 375 6.47 -17.71 8.04
C ILE A 375 6.41 -18.27 9.45
N GLN A 376 7.50 -18.93 9.87
CA GLN A 376 7.67 -19.37 11.25
C GLN A 376 7.97 -18.17 12.16
N THR A 377 7.52 -18.21 13.41
CA THR A 377 7.76 -17.09 14.34
C THR A 377 9.25 -16.81 14.57
N SER A 378 10.09 -17.86 14.60
CA SER A 378 11.54 -17.71 14.73
C SER A 378 12.18 -16.96 13.55
N ASP A 379 11.66 -17.15 12.33
CA ASP A 379 12.14 -16.46 11.14
C ASP A 379 11.62 -15.03 11.06
N LEU A 380 10.38 -14.79 11.47
CA LEU A 380 9.84 -13.43 11.64
C LEU A 380 10.67 -12.65 12.66
N THR A 381 11.02 -13.29 13.78
CA THR A 381 11.86 -12.72 14.83
C THR A 381 13.24 -12.35 14.29
N LYS A 382 13.89 -13.21 13.51
CA LYS A 382 15.18 -12.88 12.85
C LYS A 382 15.03 -11.75 11.83
N LEU A 383 13.93 -11.72 11.09
CA LEU A 383 13.65 -10.65 10.13
C LEU A 383 13.47 -9.29 10.84
N PHE A 384 12.80 -9.27 12.00
CA PHE A 384 12.41 -8.05 12.72
C PHE A 384 13.39 -7.61 13.81
N LYS A 385 14.16 -8.53 14.39
CA LYS A 385 15.08 -8.27 15.51
C LYS A 385 16.52 -8.64 15.18
N GLY A 386 16.72 -9.61 14.30
CA GLY A 386 18.04 -10.14 13.94
C GLY A 386 18.91 -9.14 13.20
N SER A 387 20.19 -9.52 13.03
CA SER A 387 21.14 -8.73 12.26
C SER A 387 20.75 -8.67 10.77
N ASP A 388 21.33 -7.74 10.01
CA ASP A 388 21.10 -7.70 8.56
C ASP A 388 21.50 -9.02 7.87
N LYS A 389 22.51 -9.72 8.38
CA LYS A 389 22.90 -11.04 7.88
C LYS A 389 21.84 -12.10 8.16
N ASP A 390 21.23 -12.09 9.35
CA ASP A 390 20.15 -13.01 9.69
C ASP A 390 18.93 -12.74 8.83
N ALA A 391 18.54 -11.48 8.70
CA ALA A 391 17.43 -11.06 7.85
C ALA A 391 17.66 -11.48 6.38
N GLU A 392 18.87 -11.28 5.85
CA GLU A 392 19.22 -11.71 4.50
C GLU A 392 19.10 -13.23 4.33
N LYS A 393 19.59 -14.01 5.29
CA LYS A 393 19.47 -15.47 5.28
C LYS A 393 18.00 -15.92 5.27
N ILE A 394 17.14 -15.27 6.05
CA ILE A 394 15.70 -15.53 6.06
C ILE A 394 15.06 -15.16 4.72
N LYS A 395 15.38 -13.99 4.16
CA LYS A 395 14.88 -13.57 2.83
C LYS A 395 15.22 -14.61 1.76
N ILE A 396 16.48 -15.04 1.69
CA ILE A 396 16.95 -16.06 0.75
C ILE A 396 16.23 -17.40 0.98
N GLY A 397 16.08 -17.84 2.23
CA GLY A 397 15.37 -19.08 2.57
C GLY A 397 13.94 -19.08 2.06
N LEU A 398 13.17 -18.02 2.36
CA LEU A 398 11.79 -17.87 1.92
C LEU A 398 11.66 -17.82 0.40
N LEU A 399 12.60 -17.15 -0.29
CA LEU A 399 12.64 -17.12 -1.75
C LEU A 399 12.90 -18.51 -2.33
N ASN A 400 13.88 -19.24 -1.80
CA ASN A 400 14.20 -20.59 -2.25
C ASN A 400 13.02 -21.55 -2.04
N ASP A 401 12.36 -21.50 -0.88
CA ASP A 401 11.16 -22.30 -0.61
C ASP A 401 10.05 -22.01 -1.63
N ARG A 402 9.88 -20.75 -1.98
CA ARG A 402 8.92 -20.33 -3.00
C ARG A 402 9.29 -20.86 -4.38
N LEU A 403 10.54 -20.74 -4.80
CA LEU A 403 11.01 -21.28 -6.08
C LEU A 403 10.93 -22.81 -6.14
N ASN A 404 11.19 -23.50 -5.04
CA ASN A 404 11.04 -24.95 -4.92
C ASN A 404 9.57 -25.39 -5.03
N ARG A 405 8.62 -24.58 -4.56
CA ARG A 405 7.19 -24.83 -4.81
C ARG A 405 6.86 -24.69 -6.29
N LEU A 406 7.43 -23.68 -6.97
CA LEU A 406 7.22 -23.49 -8.41
C LEU A 406 7.72 -24.70 -9.23
N SER A 407 8.91 -25.23 -8.93
CA SER A 407 9.43 -26.41 -9.63
C SER A 407 8.55 -27.65 -9.42
N LYS A 408 8.01 -27.86 -8.21
CA LYS A 408 7.01 -28.90 -7.93
C LYS A 408 5.71 -28.70 -8.70
N PHE A 409 5.23 -27.46 -8.80
CA PHE A 409 4.06 -27.12 -9.63
C PHE A 409 4.29 -27.46 -11.11
N ASP A 410 5.49 -27.20 -11.65
CA ASP A 410 5.84 -27.51 -13.03
C ASP A 410 5.97 -29.03 -13.29
N ILE A 411 6.49 -29.80 -12.32
CA ILE A 411 6.57 -31.27 -12.40
C ILE A 411 5.16 -31.88 -12.40
N ASN A 412 4.31 -31.51 -11.44
CA ASN A 412 2.94 -32.03 -11.35
C ASN A 412 2.10 -31.68 -12.58
N ARG A 413 2.32 -30.52 -13.21
CA ARG A 413 1.66 -30.14 -14.47
C ARG A 413 2.10 -31.02 -15.65
N LYS A 414 3.39 -31.34 -15.75
CA LYS A 414 3.90 -32.23 -16.80
C LYS A 414 3.34 -33.65 -16.65
N GLU A 415 3.28 -34.17 -15.43
CA GLU A 415 2.72 -35.49 -15.13
C GLU A 415 1.22 -35.56 -15.43
N GLN A 416 0.45 -34.54 -15.05
CA GLN A 416 -0.97 -34.46 -15.40
C GLN A 416 -1.19 -34.38 -16.91
N LYS A 417 -0.37 -33.64 -17.64
CA LYS A 417 -0.48 -33.54 -19.10
C LYS A 417 -0.22 -34.88 -19.80
N VAL A 418 0.74 -35.68 -19.32
CA VAL A 418 1.00 -37.04 -19.83
C VAL A 418 -0.20 -37.96 -19.56
N LEU A 419 -0.87 -37.81 -18.42
CA LEU A 419 -2.08 -38.57 -18.06
C LEU A 419 -3.34 -38.20 -18.87
N PHE A 420 -3.39 -37.01 -19.47
CA PHE A 420 -4.52 -36.56 -20.31
C PHE A 420 -4.26 -36.71 -21.82
N ASP A 421 -2.99 -36.90 -22.23
CA ASP A 421 -2.59 -37.17 -23.61
C ASP A 421 -2.45 -38.70 -23.89
N MET A 422 -2.67 -39.55 -22.88
CA MET A 422 -2.88 -41.02 -22.98
C MET A 422 -4.38 -41.33 -22.89
#